data_AF-A0A6H9SMS5-F1
#
_entry.id   AF-A0A6H9SMS5-F1
#
_cell.length_a   1.000
_cell.length_b   1.000
_cell.length_c   1.000
_cell.angle_alpha   90.00
_cell.angle_beta   90.00
_cell.angle_gamma   90.00
#
_symmetry.space_group_name_H-M   'P 1'
#
loop_
_entity.id
_entity.type
_entity.pdbx_description
1 polymer ?
#
loop_
_entity_poly.entity_id
_entity_poly.type
_entity_poly.pdbx_seq_one_letter_code
_entity_poly.pdbx_strand_id
1 'polypeptide(L)'
;MRRPFARLLVSYAVVPAAIGAIALPAFGAGFGLGQPIDRAAIAAWDIDVAPDGNGLPRGAGTVARGAHVFAEKCAMCHGAGGQGGVGDPLVGGSGSLAGAKPKKTVGSYWPYATTLFDYIRRAMPYNAPQSLSADDVYAVTAYVLHLNGIVPDDATLDARTLPRIRMPNRDGFVPDPRPRRL
;
A
#
# COMPACT_ATOMS: atom_id res chain seq x y z
N MET A 1 55.86 59.68 5.32
CA MET A 1 56.27 58.51 4.52
C MET A 1 55.03 57.68 4.20
N ARG A 2 54.55 57.68 2.94
CA ARG A 2 53.39 56.89 2.48
C ARG A 2 53.91 55.61 1.84
N ARG A 3 53.52 54.44 2.36
CA ARG A 3 53.79 53.14 1.74
C ARG A 3 52.72 52.84 0.68
N PRO A 4 53.06 52.36 -0.53
CA PRO A 4 52.08 52.07 -1.55
C PRO A 4 51.34 50.76 -1.25
N PHE A 5 50.01 50.78 -1.37
CA PHE A 5 49.16 49.61 -1.32
C PHE A 5 49.30 48.81 -2.63
N ALA A 6 49.91 47.63 -2.57
CA ALA A 6 49.88 46.67 -3.66
C ALA A 6 48.50 45.99 -3.72
N ARG A 7 47.76 46.23 -4.80
CA ARG A 7 46.52 45.49 -5.11
C ARG A 7 46.89 44.14 -5.72
N LEU A 8 46.72 43.05 -4.97
CA LEU A 8 46.72 41.71 -5.56
C LEU A 8 45.42 41.51 -6.35
N LEU A 9 45.53 41.32 -7.66
CA LEU A 9 44.43 40.83 -8.49
C LEU A 9 44.47 39.31 -8.45
N VAL A 10 43.51 38.70 -7.75
CA VAL A 10 43.28 37.24 -7.80
C VAL A 10 42.38 36.97 -9.00
N SER A 11 42.95 36.44 -10.08
CA SER A 11 42.19 35.94 -11.23
C SER A 11 41.51 34.62 -10.86
N TYR A 12 40.18 34.62 -10.71
CA TYR A 12 39.40 33.40 -10.65
C TYR A 12 39.31 32.78 -12.05
N ALA A 13 40.08 31.72 -12.29
CA ALA A 13 39.87 30.86 -13.45
C ALA A 13 38.60 30.03 -13.22
N VAL A 14 37.51 30.39 -13.89
CA VAL A 14 36.31 29.54 -13.97
C VAL A 14 36.63 28.41 -14.94
N VAL A 15 36.91 27.22 -14.40
CA VAL A 15 37.00 25.98 -15.19
C VAL A 15 35.57 25.50 -15.47
N PRO A 16 35.10 25.47 -16.72
CA PRO A 16 33.80 24.89 -17.01
C PRO A 16 33.88 23.38 -16.82
N ALA A 17 33.24 22.87 -15.78
CA ALA A 17 33.01 21.44 -15.63
C ALA A 17 32.04 21.00 -16.73
N ALA A 18 32.56 20.35 -17.77
CA ALA A 18 31.75 19.71 -18.79
C ALA A 18 30.99 18.55 -18.14
N ILE A 19 29.71 18.79 -17.84
CA ILE A 19 28.78 17.73 -17.43
C ILE A 19 28.52 16.90 -18.69
N GLY A 20 29.29 15.83 -18.86
CA GLY A 20 29.03 14.82 -19.87
C GLY A 20 27.69 14.15 -19.56
N ALA A 21 26.68 14.42 -20.37
CA ALA A 21 25.42 13.68 -20.33
C ALA A 21 25.71 12.23 -20.75
N ILE A 22 25.74 11.32 -19.78
CA ILE A 22 25.77 9.88 -20.07
C ILE A 22 24.38 9.51 -20.57
N ALA A 23 24.22 9.47 -21.90
CA ALA A 23 23.02 8.92 -22.53
C ALA A 23 23.00 7.41 -22.28
N LEU A 24 22.15 6.96 -21.36
CA LEU A 24 21.85 5.54 -21.22
C LEU A 24 21.13 5.05 -22.50
N PRO A 25 21.44 3.84 -22.99
CA PRO A 25 20.78 3.32 -24.17
C PRO A 25 19.27 3.19 -23.90
N ALA A 26 18.47 3.80 -24.77
CA ALA A 26 17.03 3.62 -24.76
C ALA A 26 16.70 2.16 -25.11
N PHE A 27 16.19 1.40 -24.15
CA PHE A 27 15.55 0.11 -24.42
C PHE A 27 14.38 0.37 -25.39
N GLY A 28 14.43 -0.21 -26.59
CA GLY A 28 13.46 0.02 -27.68
C GLY A 28 14.04 0.60 -28.97
N ALA A 29 15.34 0.95 -28.99
CA ALA A 29 16.00 1.57 -30.15
C ALA A 29 15.93 0.76 -31.47
N GLY A 30 15.62 -0.55 -31.43
CA GLY A 30 15.47 -1.38 -32.64
C GLY A 30 14.12 -1.27 -33.35
N PHE A 31 13.05 -0.88 -32.64
CA PHE A 31 11.69 -0.78 -33.20
C PHE A 31 11.04 0.60 -33.02
N GLY A 32 11.65 1.51 -32.24
CA GLY A 32 11.17 2.89 -32.06
C GLY A 32 9.84 3.01 -31.31
N LEU A 33 9.46 2.02 -30.49
CA LEU A 33 8.21 2.00 -29.74
C LEU A 33 8.41 2.46 -28.29
N GLY A 34 7.43 3.23 -27.78
CA GLY A 34 7.40 3.70 -26.39
C GLY A 34 8.39 4.83 -26.09
N GLN A 35 8.32 5.34 -24.87
CA GLN A 35 9.27 6.31 -24.32
C GLN A 35 9.60 5.91 -22.88
N PRO A 36 10.82 6.18 -22.38
CA PRO A 36 11.14 6.00 -20.97
C PRO A 36 10.17 6.80 -20.09
N ILE A 37 9.61 6.14 -19.07
CA ILE A 37 8.74 6.78 -18.08
C ILE A 37 9.58 7.22 -16.88
N ASP A 38 9.30 8.43 -16.35
CA ASP A 38 9.98 8.92 -15.16
C ASP A 38 9.57 8.11 -13.91
N ARG A 39 10.50 7.98 -12.94
CA ARG A 39 10.22 7.25 -11.70
C ARG A 39 9.08 7.85 -10.89
N ALA A 40 8.89 9.17 -10.91
CA ALA A 40 7.76 9.79 -10.22
C ALA A 40 6.43 9.42 -10.88
N ALA A 41 6.41 9.28 -12.21
CA ALA A 41 5.23 8.81 -12.93
C ALA A 41 4.93 7.33 -12.63
N ILE A 42 5.95 6.47 -12.52
CA ILE A 42 5.76 5.08 -12.08
C ILE A 42 5.19 5.02 -10.65
N ALA A 43 5.71 5.83 -9.73
CA ALA A 43 5.32 5.80 -8.32
C ALA A 43 3.83 6.13 -8.08
N ALA A 44 3.17 6.80 -9.03
CA ALA A 44 1.72 7.04 -8.98
C ALA A 44 0.90 5.77 -9.30
N TRP A 45 1.47 4.79 -10.00
CA TRP A 45 0.81 3.56 -10.42
C TRP A 45 1.25 2.35 -9.60
N ASP A 46 2.54 2.30 -9.29
CA ASP A 46 3.20 1.28 -8.48
C ASP A 46 2.97 1.53 -6.98
N ILE A 47 1.73 1.23 -6.56
CA ILE A 47 1.29 1.30 -5.16
C ILE A 47 1.12 -0.09 -4.54
N ASP A 48 1.63 -1.12 -5.21
CA ASP A 48 1.47 -2.52 -4.84
C ASP A 48 2.10 -2.79 -3.47
N VAL A 49 1.37 -3.53 -2.63
CA VAL A 49 1.87 -3.99 -1.33
C VAL A 49 2.00 -5.50 -1.31
N ALA A 50 3.22 -5.98 -1.11
CA ALA A 50 3.53 -7.40 -1.01
C ALA A 50 3.15 -7.99 0.37
N PRO A 51 3.02 -9.33 0.49
CA PRO A 51 2.74 -10.01 1.75
C PRO A 51 3.72 -9.70 2.91
N ASP A 52 4.97 -9.40 2.59
CA ASP A 52 6.03 -9.07 3.56
C ASP A 52 6.05 -7.59 3.98
N GLY A 53 5.18 -6.77 3.39
CA GLY A 53 5.08 -5.33 3.66
C GLY A 53 5.88 -4.45 2.71
N ASN A 54 6.63 -5.01 1.75
CA ASN A 54 7.24 -4.20 0.69
C ASN A 54 6.16 -3.40 -0.04
N GLY A 55 6.40 -2.10 -0.23
CA GLY A 55 5.44 -1.16 -0.84
C GLY A 55 4.51 -0.42 0.14
N LEU A 56 4.55 -0.75 1.43
CA LEU A 56 3.78 -0.02 2.44
C LEU A 56 4.25 1.44 2.57
N PRO A 57 3.34 2.43 2.48
CA PRO A 57 3.68 3.83 2.66
C PRO A 57 3.96 4.14 4.13
N ARG A 58 4.69 5.23 4.38
CA ARG A 58 4.83 5.79 5.73
C ARG A 58 3.46 6.23 6.24
N GLY A 59 3.19 5.94 7.51
CA GLY A 59 1.95 6.29 8.18
C GLY A 59 1.66 5.36 9.35
N ALA A 60 0.63 5.68 10.10
CA ALA A 60 0.08 4.83 11.14
C ALA A 60 -1.41 5.11 11.35
N GLY A 61 -2.13 4.11 11.82
CA GLY A 61 -3.56 4.24 12.09
C GLY A 61 -4.02 3.39 13.28
N THR A 62 -4.84 3.99 14.14
CA THR A 62 -5.44 3.31 15.29
C THR A 62 -6.78 2.69 14.90
N VAL A 63 -7.19 1.64 15.63
CA VAL A 63 -8.54 1.08 15.51
C VAL A 63 -9.61 2.15 15.76
N ALA A 64 -9.41 3.01 16.75
CA ALA A 64 -10.35 4.10 17.06
C ALA A 64 -10.52 5.08 15.87
N ARG A 65 -9.42 5.51 15.25
CA ARG A 65 -9.49 6.33 14.01
C ARG A 65 -10.18 5.56 12.90
N GLY A 66 -9.89 4.27 12.78
CA GLY A 66 -10.47 3.39 11.77
C GLY A 66 -11.99 3.27 11.89
N ALA A 67 -12.52 3.21 13.11
CA ALA A 67 -13.95 3.18 13.36
C ALA A 67 -14.64 4.43 12.80
N HIS A 68 -14.05 5.61 13.00
CA HIS A 68 -14.57 6.86 12.45
C HIS A 68 -14.55 6.87 10.92
N VAL A 69 -13.41 6.53 10.31
CA VAL A 69 -13.28 6.46 8.84
C VAL A 69 -14.26 5.45 8.25
N PHE A 70 -14.40 4.28 8.88
CA PHE A 70 -15.31 3.23 8.44
C PHE A 70 -16.77 3.69 8.47
N ALA A 71 -17.20 4.36 9.55
CA ALA A 71 -18.55 4.88 9.68
C ALA A 71 -18.88 5.90 8.57
N GLU A 72 -17.93 6.77 8.23
CA GLU A 72 -18.13 7.81 7.22
C GLU A 72 -18.04 7.30 5.78
N LYS A 73 -17.16 6.31 5.51
CA LYS A 73 -16.75 5.96 4.14
C LYS A 73 -17.09 4.55 3.71
N CYS A 74 -17.39 3.64 4.64
CA CYS A 74 -17.52 2.20 4.35
C CYS A 74 -18.88 1.63 4.74
N ALA A 75 -19.42 2.07 5.89
CA ALA A 75 -20.59 1.47 6.52
C ALA A 75 -21.87 1.52 5.66
N MET A 76 -22.00 2.50 4.75
CA MET A 76 -23.16 2.59 3.86
C MET A 76 -23.33 1.36 2.96
N CYS A 77 -22.22 0.71 2.59
CA CYS A 77 -22.24 -0.49 1.74
C CYS A 77 -22.00 -1.76 2.57
N HIS A 78 -21.04 -1.73 3.49
CA HIS A 78 -20.59 -2.92 4.23
C HIS A 78 -21.30 -3.12 5.58
N GLY A 79 -22.23 -2.24 5.95
CA GLY A 79 -22.95 -2.28 7.23
C GLY A 79 -22.10 -1.79 8.40
N ALA A 80 -22.75 -1.29 9.47
CA ALA A 80 -22.07 -0.64 10.60
C ALA A 80 -21.05 -1.54 11.33
N GLY A 81 -21.31 -2.85 11.40
CA GLY A 81 -20.41 -3.85 11.98
C GLY A 81 -19.69 -4.70 10.92
N GLY A 82 -19.66 -4.29 9.66
CA GLY A 82 -19.03 -5.06 8.57
C GLY A 82 -19.81 -6.32 8.15
N GLN A 83 -21.08 -6.44 8.55
CA GLN A 83 -21.94 -7.60 8.24
C GLN A 83 -22.38 -7.69 6.78
N GLY A 84 -22.05 -6.70 5.95
CA GLY A 84 -22.45 -6.60 4.55
C GLY A 84 -23.80 -5.91 4.36
N GLY A 85 -24.18 -5.75 3.10
CA GLY A 85 -25.41 -5.09 2.68
C GLY A 85 -25.42 -4.98 1.16
N VAL A 86 -25.26 -3.76 0.64
CA VAL A 86 -25.01 -3.53 -0.78
C VAL A 86 -23.60 -4.03 -1.17
N GLY A 87 -22.63 -3.83 -0.29
CA GLY A 87 -21.28 -4.40 -0.41
C GLY A 87 -21.16 -5.73 0.33
N ASP A 88 -20.10 -6.47 -0.01
CA ASP A 88 -19.83 -7.77 0.60
C ASP A 88 -19.64 -7.70 2.13
N PRO A 89 -19.97 -8.76 2.87
CA PRO A 89 -19.63 -8.87 4.29
C PRO A 89 -18.11 -8.91 4.48
N LEU A 90 -17.62 -8.06 5.39
CA LEU A 90 -16.21 -8.00 5.79
C LEU A 90 -15.92 -8.85 7.04
N VAL A 91 -16.97 -9.23 7.78
CA VAL A 91 -16.88 -9.92 9.07
C VAL A 91 -17.70 -11.21 9.06
N GLY A 92 -17.22 -12.21 9.79
CA GLY A 92 -17.92 -13.48 10.03
C GLY A 92 -17.44 -14.62 9.14
N GLY A 93 -18.02 -15.80 9.31
CA GLY A 93 -17.62 -16.98 8.56
C GLY A 93 -16.38 -17.72 9.08
N SER A 94 -15.83 -17.31 10.23
CA SER A 94 -14.80 -18.10 10.93
C SER A 94 -15.29 -19.53 11.17
N GLY A 95 -14.47 -20.52 10.85
CA GLY A 95 -14.82 -21.94 10.93
C GLY A 95 -15.78 -22.45 9.84
N SER A 96 -16.29 -21.60 8.94
CA SER A 96 -17.28 -22.01 7.94
C SER A 96 -16.68 -22.61 6.65
N LEU A 97 -15.37 -22.49 6.43
CA LEU A 97 -14.74 -22.78 5.13
C LEU A 97 -14.91 -24.24 4.65
N ALA A 98 -14.98 -25.20 5.57
CA ALA A 98 -15.19 -26.62 5.25
C ALA A 98 -16.67 -27.02 5.14
N GLY A 99 -17.60 -26.10 5.45
CA GLY A 99 -19.04 -26.37 5.43
C GLY A 99 -19.64 -26.28 4.03
N ALA A 100 -20.90 -26.73 3.91
CA ALA A 100 -21.64 -26.71 2.64
C ALA A 100 -21.90 -25.29 2.08
N LYS A 101 -21.85 -24.26 2.94
CA LYS A 101 -22.06 -22.85 2.58
C LYS A 101 -20.95 -21.98 3.19
N PRO A 102 -19.72 -22.03 2.66
CA PRO A 102 -18.61 -21.30 3.24
C PRO A 102 -18.83 -19.79 3.08
N LYS A 103 -18.60 -19.04 4.16
CA LYS A 103 -18.63 -17.58 4.15
C LYS A 103 -17.19 -17.08 4.13
N LYS A 104 -16.77 -16.57 2.97
CA LYS A 104 -15.42 -16.04 2.74
C LYS A 104 -15.41 -14.53 2.98
N THR A 105 -14.80 -14.12 4.07
CA THR A 105 -14.65 -12.72 4.48
C THR A 105 -13.17 -12.44 4.73
N VAL A 106 -12.86 -11.20 5.15
CA VAL A 106 -11.50 -10.82 5.54
C VAL A 106 -10.96 -11.75 6.62
N GLY A 107 -11.69 -11.93 7.73
CA GLY A 107 -11.20 -12.73 8.85
C GLY A 107 -11.26 -14.24 8.63
N SER A 108 -12.17 -14.73 7.78
CA SER A 108 -12.31 -16.17 7.58
C SER A 108 -11.41 -16.73 6.48
N TYR A 109 -11.10 -15.94 5.44
CA TYR A 109 -10.51 -16.49 4.21
C TYR A 109 -9.18 -15.84 3.82
N TRP A 110 -8.97 -14.54 4.06
CA TRP A 110 -7.80 -13.85 3.50
C TRP A 110 -6.49 -14.25 4.24
N PRO A 111 -5.39 -14.54 3.53
CA PRO A 111 -4.15 -15.02 4.16
C PRO A 111 -3.24 -13.90 4.69
N TYR A 112 -3.37 -12.66 4.21
CA TYR A 112 -2.49 -11.54 4.57
C TYR A 112 -3.28 -10.27 4.87
N ALA A 113 -2.93 -9.62 5.97
CA ALA A 113 -3.47 -8.30 6.33
C ALA A 113 -3.00 -7.20 5.36
N THR A 114 -1.83 -7.36 4.74
CA THR A 114 -1.33 -6.42 3.73
C THR A 114 -2.17 -6.41 2.46
N THR A 115 -2.79 -7.53 2.08
CA THR A 115 -3.73 -7.57 0.95
C THR A 115 -4.97 -6.73 1.23
N LEU A 116 -5.45 -6.70 2.48
CA LEU A 116 -6.56 -5.81 2.88
C LEU A 116 -6.17 -4.35 2.72
N PHE A 117 -4.98 -3.97 3.23
CA PHE A 117 -4.46 -2.61 3.09
C PHE A 117 -4.32 -2.20 1.63
N ASP A 118 -3.70 -3.04 0.79
CA ASP A 118 -3.51 -2.80 -0.63
C ASP A 118 -4.84 -2.55 -1.34
N TYR A 119 -5.80 -3.46 -1.13
CA TYR A 119 -7.11 -3.39 -1.75
C TYR A 119 -7.86 -2.12 -1.33
N ILE A 120 -7.82 -1.77 -0.04
CA ILE A 120 -8.46 -0.56 0.46
C ILE A 120 -7.82 0.68 -0.19
N ARG A 121 -6.48 0.78 -0.17
CA ARG A 121 -5.75 1.90 -0.77
C ARG A 121 -6.07 2.08 -2.25
N ARG A 122 -6.10 0.98 -3.01
CA ARG A 122 -6.21 1.00 -4.47
C ARG A 122 -7.63 1.14 -4.97
N ALA A 123 -8.60 0.49 -4.30
CA ALA A 123 -9.93 0.28 -4.85
C ALA A 123 -11.06 0.87 -4.00
N MET A 124 -10.80 1.28 -2.76
CA MET A 124 -11.85 1.78 -1.85
C MET A 124 -11.64 3.25 -1.45
N PRO A 125 -12.73 3.94 -1.06
CA PRO A 125 -14.14 3.57 -1.23
C PRO A 125 -14.51 3.36 -2.71
N TYR A 126 -15.46 2.48 -3.00
CA TYR A 126 -15.81 2.11 -4.39
C TYR A 126 -16.14 3.31 -5.29
N ASN A 127 -16.77 4.35 -4.73
CA ASN A 127 -17.13 5.57 -5.45
C ASN A 127 -15.99 6.62 -5.50
N ALA A 128 -14.90 6.41 -4.77
CA ALA A 128 -13.73 7.30 -4.76
C ALA A 128 -12.43 6.52 -4.47
N PRO A 129 -12.00 5.61 -5.35
CA PRO A 129 -10.76 4.85 -5.13
C PRO A 129 -9.55 5.77 -4.96
N GLN A 130 -8.57 5.36 -4.14
CA GLN A 130 -7.35 6.12 -3.84
C GLN A 130 -7.58 7.49 -3.17
N SER A 131 -8.77 7.74 -2.63
CA SER A 131 -9.09 9.01 -1.95
C SER A 131 -8.64 9.08 -0.49
N LEU A 132 -8.26 7.95 0.12
CA LEU A 132 -7.85 7.88 1.52
C LEU A 132 -6.34 8.14 1.68
N SER A 133 -5.98 8.82 2.77
CA SER A 133 -4.58 8.97 3.18
C SER A 133 -3.99 7.64 3.65
N ALA A 134 -2.66 7.50 3.66
CA ALA A 134 -2.00 6.30 4.17
C ALA A 134 -2.41 5.99 5.63
N ASP A 135 -2.49 7.02 6.47
CA ASP A 135 -2.92 6.89 7.88
C ASP A 135 -4.36 6.38 7.97
N ASP A 136 -5.27 6.90 7.16
CA ASP A 136 -6.66 6.45 7.14
C ASP A 136 -6.78 5.01 6.63
N VAL A 137 -5.98 4.60 5.64
CA VAL A 137 -5.96 3.21 5.17
C VAL A 137 -5.41 2.26 6.24
N TYR A 138 -4.36 2.63 6.97
CA TYR A 138 -3.90 1.85 8.13
C TYR A 138 -4.99 1.77 9.20
N ALA A 139 -5.67 2.88 9.48
CA ALA A 139 -6.67 2.96 10.53
C ALA A 139 -7.87 2.07 10.21
N VAL A 140 -8.45 2.18 9.01
CA VAL A 140 -9.60 1.34 8.61
C VAL A 140 -9.21 -0.14 8.49
N THR A 141 -7.97 -0.43 8.04
CA THR A 141 -7.40 -1.79 8.07
C THR A 141 -7.38 -2.33 9.50
N ALA A 142 -6.88 -1.55 10.47
CA ALA A 142 -6.86 -1.93 11.88
C ALA A 142 -8.27 -2.20 12.41
N TYR A 143 -9.24 -1.33 12.07
CA TYR A 143 -10.63 -1.49 12.51
C TYR A 143 -11.31 -2.73 11.92
N VAL A 144 -11.14 -3.02 10.62
CA VAL A 144 -11.70 -4.24 10.01
C VAL A 144 -11.09 -5.51 10.62
N LEU A 145 -9.79 -5.49 10.95
CA LEU A 145 -9.14 -6.60 11.65
C LEU A 145 -9.65 -6.74 13.09
N HIS A 146 -9.92 -5.62 13.78
CA HIS A 146 -10.53 -5.61 15.12
C HIS A 146 -11.95 -6.20 15.10
N LEU A 147 -12.78 -5.82 14.12
CA LEU A 147 -14.12 -6.39 13.94
C LEU A 147 -14.09 -7.92 13.74
N ASN A 148 -12.97 -8.45 13.24
CA ASN A 148 -12.75 -9.90 13.07
C ASN A 148 -12.04 -10.55 14.28
N GLY A 149 -11.78 -9.80 15.36
CA GLY A 149 -11.10 -10.30 16.57
C GLY A 149 -9.61 -10.60 16.38
N ILE A 150 -8.98 -10.03 15.35
CA ILE A 150 -7.58 -10.32 14.98
C ILE A 150 -6.60 -9.40 15.72
N VAL A 151 -7.04 -8.18 16.05
CA VAL A 151 -6.26 -7.19 16.82
C VAL A 151 -7.13 -6.58 17.93
N PRO A 152 -6.54 -6.15 19.07
CA PRO A 152 -7.28 -5.48 20.14
C PRO A 152 -7.80 -4.11 19.71
N ASP A 153 -8.72 -3.55 20.49
CA ASP A 153 -9.38 -2.26 20.23
C ASP A 153 -8.47 -1.03 20.38
N ASP A 154 -7.35 -1.18 21.08
CA ASP A 154 -6.30 -0.16 21.25
C ASP A 154 -5.14 -0.28 20.23
N ALA A 155 -5.23 -1.23 19.29
CA ALA A 155 -4.15 -1.49 18.35
C ALA A 155 -3.84 -0.28 17.44
N THR A 156 -2.55 -0.11 17.15
CA THR A 156 -2.03 0.83 16.14
C THR A 156 -1.25 0.07 15.08
N LEU A 157 -1.62 0.25 13.82
CA LEU A 157 -0.95 -0.38 12.67
C LEU A 157 -0.09 0.61 11.91
N ASP A 158 1.11 0.16 11.52
CA ASP A 158 2.06 0.89 10.68
C ASP A 158 2.75 -0.09 9.70
N ALA A 159 3.68 0.42 8.89
CA ALA A 159 4.44 -0.37 7.92
C ALA A 159 5.21 -1.55 8.53
N ARG A 160 5.47 -1.52 9.84
CA ARG A 160 6.23 -2.55 10.56
C ARG A 160 5.29 -3.55 11.21
N THR A 161 4.18 -3.11 11.82
CA THR A 161 3.27 -3.97 12.58
C THR A 161 2.29 -4.72 11.68
N LEU A 162 1.81 -4.12 10.59
CA LEU A 162 0.81 -4.73 9.70
C LEU A 162 1.28 -6.07 9.09
N PRO A 163 2.50 -6.21 8.54
CA PRO A 163 2.97 -7.48 7.95
C PRO A 163 3.17 -8.60 8.98
N ARG A 164 3.31 -8.25 10.27
CA ARG A 164 3.49 -9.21 11.36
C ARG A 164 2.19 -9.87 11.81
N ILE A 165 1.04 -9.36 11.38
CA ILE A 165 -0.26 -9.95 11.69
C ILE A 165 -0.38 -11.30 10.99
N ARG A 166 -0.60 -12.35 11.79
CA ARG A 166 -0.90 -13.69 11.27
C ARG A 166 -2.41 -13.85 11.15
N MET A 167 -2.93 -13.78 9.92
CA MET A 167 -4.34 -14.01 9.64
C MET A 167 -4.75 -15.47 9.94
N PRO A 168 -6.02 -15.73 10.33
CA PRO A 168 -6.48 -17.08 10.67
C PRO A 168 -6.28 -18.12 9.56
N ASN A 169 -6.47 -17.71 8.29
CA ASN A 169 -6.33 -18.59 7.12
C ASN A 169 -4.97 -18.47 6.42
N ARG A 170 -3.91 -18.09 7.16
CA ARG A 170 -2.55 -17.87 6.62
C ARG A 170 -2.04 -19.04 5.78
N ASP A 171 -2.30 -20.26 6.24
CA ASP A 171 -1.79 -21.51 5.65
C ASP A 171 -2.86 -22.26 4.84
N GLY A 172 -4.00 -21.61 4.55
CA GLY A 172 -5.16 -22.21 3.88
C GLY A 172 -5.10 -22.25 2.35
N PHE A 173 -3.97 -21.86 1.74
CA PHE A 173 -3.80 -21.76 0.30
C PHE A 173 -2.60 -22.60 -0.16
N VAL A 174 -2.78 -23.31 -1.26
CA VAL A 174 -1.72 -24.11 -1.91
C VAL A 174 -1.58 -23.69 -3.38
N PRO A 175 -0.38 -23.77 -3.97
CA PRO A 175 -0.22 -23.65 -5.42
C PRO A 175 -1.11 -24.64 -6.17
N ASP A 176 -1.51 -24.31 -7.40
CA ASP A 176 -2.34 -25.20 -8.22
C ASP A 176 -1.65 -26.57 -8.38
N PRO A 177 -2.24 -27.66 -7.83
CA PRO A 177 -1.63 -28.98 -7.88
C PRO A 177 -1.92 -29.70 -9.21
N ARG A 178 -2.78 -29.14 -10.07
CA ARG A 178 -3.15 -29.79 -11.33
C ARG A 178 -1.96 -29.80 -12.29
N PRO A 179 -1.78 -30.87 -13.09
CA PRO A 179 -0.73 -30.90 -14.10
C PRO A 179 -0.88 -29.72 -15.06
N ARG A 180 0.22 -29.02 -15.37
CA ARG A 180 0.24 -28.01 -16.43
C ARG A 180 0.05 -28.71 -17.78
N ARG A 181 -1.19 -28.86 -18.22
CA ARG A 181 -1.53 -29.07 -19.63
C ARG A 181 -2.01 -27.72 -20.15
N LEU A 182 -1.16 -27.06 -20.92
CA LEU A 182 -1.53 -25.95 -21.81
C LEU A 182 -2.16 -26.53 -23.07
#